data_AF-A0A7Y3HXP4-F1
#
_entry.id   AF-A0A7Y3HXP4-F1
#
_cell.length_a   1.000
_cell.length_b   1.000
_cell.length_c   1.000
_cell.angle_alpha   90.00
_cell.angle_beta   90.00
_cell.angle_gamma   90.00
#
_symmetry.space_group_name_H-M   'P 1'
#
loop_
_entity.id
_entity.type
_entity.pdbx_description
1 polymer ?
#
loop_
_entity_poly.entity_id
_entity_poly.type
_entity_poly.pdbx_seq_one_letter_code
_entity_poly.pdbx_strand_id
1 'polypeptide(L)'
;MSEENTHKENEEMDQDPSLQSEGGDSGETITRVTGMYKDWFLDYASYVILERAVPAIEDGFKPVQRRIMHSMKDLDDGRYSKVANIVGHTMQY
;
A
#
# COMPACT_ATOMS: atom_id res chain seq x y z
N MET A 1 35.41 42.70 -1.42
CA MET A 1 35.94 41.34 -1.62
C MET A 1 35.89 40.65 -0.27
N SER A 2 35.05 39.67 0.02
CA SER A 2 34.01 38.98 -0.74
C SER A 2 33.08 38.33 0.31
N GLU A 3 31.84 38.12 -0.11
CA GLU A 3 30.79 37.28 0.52
C GLU A 3 31.36 35.97 1.11
N GLU A 4 30.76 35.32 2.12
CA GLU A 4 29.43 34.74 2.06
C GLU A 4 28.97 34.22 3.45
N ASN A 5 27.66 34.10 3.57
CA ASN A 5 26.87 33.83 4.76
C ASN A 5 26.56 32.32 4.87
N THR A 6 25.86 31.93 5.95
CA THR A 6 25.15 30.63 6.16
C THR A 6 26.01 29.47 6.70
N HIS A 7 25.55 28.56 7.57
CA HIS A 7 24.21 28.07 7.87
C HIS A 7 24.16 27.69 9.37
N LYS A 8 23.25 28.31 10.13
CA LYS A 8 22.78 27.71 11.39
C LYS A 8 21.62 26.80 11.01
N GLU A 9 21.83 25.50 10.91
CA GLU A 9 20.71 24.56 10.87
C GLU A 9 20.11 24.49 12.27
N ASN A 10 19.01 25.24 12.45
CA ASN A 10 18.08 24.97 13.54
C ASN A 10 17.34 23.67 13.18
N GLU A 11 17.52 22.66 14.02
CA GLU A 11 16.62 21.50 14.10
C GLU A 11 15.26 21.99 14.61
N GLU A 12 14.37 22.41 13.71
CA GLU A 12 12.96 22.58 14.03
C GLU A 12 12.24 21.25 13.76
N MET A 13 11.92 20.57 14.87
CA MET A 13 10.94 19.49 14.92
C MET A 13 9.61 20.01 14.37
N ASP A 14 9.25 19.60 13.15
CA ASP A 14 7.91 19.81 12.60
C ASP A 14 6.90 19.05 13.46
N GLN A 15 6.28 19.79 14.40
CA GLN A 15 5.15 19.34 15.19
C GLN A 15 3.97 19.02 14.28
N ASP A 16 3.43 17.81 14.44
CA ASP A 16 2.16 17.36 13.89
C ASP A 16 1.01 18.27 14.37
N PRO A 17 0.31 19.01 13.49
CA PRO A 17 -0.88 19.74 13.85
C PRO A 17 -2.11 18.92 13.41
N SER A 18 -2.39 17.83 14.12
CA SER A 18 -3.71 17.22 14.04
C SER A 18 -4.70 17.95 14.98
N LEU A 19 -5.86 18.27 14.41
CA LEU A 19 -7.13 18.66 15.04
C LEU A 19 -7.35 20.14 15.38
N GLN A 20 -7.93 20.88 14.42
CA GLN A 20 -9.21 21.59 14.60
C GLN A 20 -9.69 22.28 13.31
N SER A 21 -10.90 21.95 12.85
CA SER A 21 -11.86 22.92 12.30
C SER A 21 -13.19 22.21 11.99
N GLU A 22 -14.13 22.28 12.92
CA GLU A 22 -15.55 22.29 12.53
C GLU A 22 -15.86 23.68 11.95
N GLY A 23 -16.43 23.71 10.75
CA GLY A 23 -16.88 24.94 10.10
C GLY A 23 -17.13 24.72 8.62
N GLY A 24 -18.40 24.60 8.25
CA GLY A 24 -18.81 24.51 6.85
C GLY A 24 -18.53 25.82 6.11
N ASP A 25 -17.81 25.70 4.99
CA ASP A 25 -17.92 26.61 3.86
C ASP A 25 -17.73 25.81 2.57
N SER A 26 -18.77 25.76 1.75
CA SER A 26 -18.77 25.13 0.43
C SER A 26 -18.11 26.08 -0.57
N GLY A 27 -16.79 26.27 -0.43
CA GLY A 27 -15.93 26.90 -1.42
C GLY A 27 -15.06 25.83 -2.07
N GLU A 28 -15.07 25.73 -3.41
CA GLU A 28 -14.24 24.81 -4.18
C GLU A 28 -12.79 24.85 -3.69
N THR A 29 -12.42 23.85 -2.91
CA THR A 29 -11.09 23.75 -2.31
C THR A 29 -10.16 23.26 -3.40
N ILE A 30 -9.41 24.18 -4.03
CA ILE A 30 -8.30 23.81 -4.91
C ILE A 30 -7.36 22.92 -4.10
N THR A 31 -7.50 21.61 -4.29
CA THR A 31 -6.82 20.65 -3.44
C THR A 31 -5.40 20.53 -3.95
N ARG A 32 -4.43 20.99 -3.16
CA ARG A 32 -3.02 20.92 -3.54
C ARG A 32 -2.61 19.45 -3.64
N VAL A 33 -2.30 19.02 -4.87
CA VAL A 33 -1.89 17.64 -5.21
C VAL A 33 -0.73 17.14 -4.33
N THR A 34 0.11 18.04 -3.84
CA THR A 34 1.27 17.73 -2.99
C THR A 34 0.90 17.08 -1.66
N GLY A 35 -0.21 17.48 -1.03
CA GLY A 35 -0.67 16.87 0.23
C GLY A 35 -1.27 15.49 0.00
N MET A 36 -2.16 15.39 -0.99
CA MET A 36 -2.82 14.13 -1.39
C MET A 36 -1.82 13.06 -1.83
N TYR A 37 -0.73 13.45 -2.50
CA TYR A 37 0.28 12.51 -2.97
C TYR A 37 0.95 11.75 -1.82
N LYS A 38 1.25 12.42 -0.71
CA LYS A 38 1.91 11.77 0.45
C LYS A 38 1.03 10.67 1.03
N ASP A 39 -0.25 10.96 1.25
CA ASP A 39 -1.18 10.02 1.89
C ASP A 39 -1.49 8.85 0.97
N TRP A 40 -1.85 9.11 -0.30
CA TRP A 40 -2.12 8.03 -1.26
C TRP A 40 -0.89 7.17 -1.56
N PHE A 41 0.29 7.79 -1.60
CA PHE A 41 1.52 7.06 -1.77
C PHE A 41 1.81 6.16 -0.57
N LEU A 42 1.63 6.65 0.66
CA LEU A 42 1.86 5.86 1.87
C LEU A 42 0.85 4.70 1.99
N ASP A 43 -0.41 4.94 1.70
CA ASP A 43 -1.45 3.90 1.72
C ASP A 43 -1.17 2.81 0.68
N TYR A 44 -0.81 3.21 -0.55
CA TYR A 44 -0.48 2.25 -1.59
C TYR A 44 0.82 1.50 -1.31
N ALA A 45 1.86 2.20 -0.82
CA ALA A 45 3.15 1.60 -0.50
C ALA A 45 3.01 0.58 0.64
N SER A 46 2.29 0.93 1.70
CA SER A 46 2.05 0.02 2.83
C SER A 46 1.31 -1.25 2.39
N TYR A 47 0.25 -1.11 1.59
CA TYR A 47 -0.48 -2.23 1.01
C TYR A 47 0.42 -3.15 0.17
N VAL A 48 1.22 -2.58 -0.74
CA VAL A 48 2.09 -3.37 -1.61
C VAL A 48 3.16 -4.13 -0.82
N ILE A 49 3.72 -3.52 0.23
CA ILE A 49 4.74 -4.15 1.07
C ILE A 49 4.14 -5.35 1.80
N LEU A 50 3.03 -5.15 2.51
CA LEU A 50 2.45 -6.17 3.38
C LEU A 50 1.70 -7.25 2.61
N GLU A 51 0.92 -6.90 1.58
CA GLU A 51 0.01 -7.84 0.92
C GLU A 51 0.54 -8.40 -0.40
N ARG A 52 1.72 -7.99 -0.87
CA ARG A 52 2.26 -8.48 -2.15
C ARG A 52 3.73 -8.86 -2.10
N ALA A 53 4.56 -8.07 -1.40
CA ALA A 53 6.01 -8.22 -1.44
C ALA A 53 6.53 -9.20 -0.39
N VAL A 54 6.13 -9.02 0.88
CA VAL A 54 6.66 -9.78 2.02
C VAL A 54 5.88 -11.09 2.21
N PRO A 55 6.55 -12.25 2.25
CA PRO A 55 5.90 -13.53 2.54
C PRO A 55 5.52 -13.65 4.03
N ALA A 56 4.50 -14.44 4.34
CA ALA A 56 4.15 -14.73 5.73
C ALA A 56 5.21 -15.65 6.37
N ILE A 57 5.46 -15.48 7.68
CA ILE A 57 6.50 -16.24 8.38
C ILE A 57 6.15 -17.72 8.59
N GLU A 58 4.86 -18.03 8.66
CA GLU A 58 4.36 -19.38 8.97
C GLU A 58 4.58 -20.36 7.81
N ASP A 59 4.36 -19.91 6.57
CA ASP A 59 4.40 -20.74 5.36
C ASP A 59 5.44 -20.28 4.33
N GLY A 60 5.96 -19.05 4.44
CA GLY A 60 6.87 -18.47 3.46
C GLY A 60 6.23 -18.15 2.11
N PHE A 61 4.91 -18.25 1.98
CA PHE A 61 4.22 -18.05 0.71
C PHE A 61 3.69 -16.62 0.53
N LYS A 62 3.77 -16.14 -0.71
CA LYS A 62 3.12 -14.90 -1.12
C LYS A 62 1.59 -15.11 -1.19
N PRO A 63 0.78 -14.05 -0.99
CA PRO A 63 -0.69 -14.20 -0.97
C PRO A 63 -1.30 -14.82 -2.23
N VAL A 64 -0.70 -14.60 -3.41
CA VAL A 64 -1.14 -15.24 -4.66
C VAL A 64 -0.91 -16.75 -4.64
N GLN A 65 0.23 -17.22 -4.11
CA GLN A 65 0.56 -18.63 -4.04
C GLN A 65 -0.38 -19.37 -3.08
N ARG A 66 -0.74 -18.73 -1.97
CA ARG A 66 -1.71 -19.29 -1.01
C ARG A 66 -3.07 -19.54 -1.65
N ARG A 67 -3.58 -18.59 -2.45
CA ARG A 67 -4.84 -18.76 -3.19
C ARG A 67 -4.77 -19.89 -4.22
N ILE A 68 -3.65 -20.04 -4.92
CA ILE A 68 -3.44 -21.14 -5.86
C ILE A 68 -3.48 -22.49 -5.15
N MET A 69 -2.77 -22.62 -4.04
CA MET A 69 -2.74 -23.86 -3.25
C MET A 69 -4.11 -24.19 -2.65
N HIS A 70 -4.86 -23.18 -2.20
CA HIS A 70 -6.21 -23.39 -1.70
C HIS A 70 -7.15 -23.92 -2.79
N SER A 71 -7.19 -23.29 -3.96
CA SER A 71 -7.99 -23.76 -5.10
C SER A 71 -7.57 -25.14 -5.60
N MET A 72 -6.26 -25.43 -5.58
CA MET A 72 -5.76 -26.75 -5.97
C MET A 72 -6.26 -27.84 -5.02
N LYS A 73 -6.31 -27.57 -3.71
CA LYS A 73 -6.81 -28.51 -2.71
C LYS A 73 -8.31 -28.77 -2.88
N ASP A 74 -9.09 -27.75 -3.22
CA ASP A 74 -10.55 -27.87 -3.36
C ASP A 74 -10.94 -28.61 -4.66
N LEU A 75 -10.11 -28.53 -5.70
CA LEU A 75 -10.32 -29.19 -7.00
C LEU A 75 -9.56 -30.51 -7.16
N ASP A 76 -8.90 -31.00 -6.12
CA ASP A 76 -8.07 -32.20 -6.20
C ASP A 76 -8.95 -33.48 -6.27
N ASP A 77 -9.06 -34.04 -7.47
CA ASP A 77 -9.71 -35.34 -7.76
C ASP A 77 -8.66 -36.44 -8.06
N GLY A 78 -7.38 -36.20 -7.74
CA GLY A 78 -6.28 -37.14 -8.03
C GLY A 78 -5.96 -37.34 -9.51
N ARG A 79 -6.63 -36.62 -10.40
CA ARG A 79 -6.40 -36.61 -11.86
C ARG A 79 -5.81 -35.27 -12.29
N TYR A 80 -5.10 -35.28 -13.42
CA TYR A 80 -4.59 -34.04 -13.99
C TYR A 80 -5.73 -33.15 -14.51
N SER A 81 -5.85 -31.97 -13.91
CA SER A 81 -6.75 -30.91 -14.33
C SER A 81 -6.03 -29.89 -15.20
N LYS A 82 -6.73 -29.33 -16.20
CA LYS A 82 -6.18 -28.26 -17.04
C LYS A 82 -5.89 -27.02 -16.20
N VAL A 83 -4.72 -26.41 -16.42
CA VAL A 83 -4.29 -25.20 -15.68
C VAL A 83 -5.31 -24.06 -15.81
N ALA A 84 -5.96 -23.91 -16.96
CA ALA A 84 -7.01 -22.90 -17.17
C ALA A 84 -8.18 -23.04 -16.18
N ASN A 85 -8.55 -24.26 -15.80
CA ASN A 85 -9.61 -24.51 -14.82
C ASN A 85 -9.18 -24.04 -13.42
N ILE A 86 -7.95 -24.35 -13.02
CA ILE A 86 -7.38 -23.94 -11.74
C ILE A 86 -7.28 -22.41 -11.66
N VAL A 87 -6.78 -21.76 -12.72
CA VAL A 87 -6.68 -20.30 -12.78
C VAL A 87 -8.06 -19.66 -12.65
N GLY A 88 -9.07 -20.16 -13.37
CA GLY A 88 -10.45 -19.68 -13.26
C GLY A 88 -11.01 -19.81 -11.84
N HIS A 89 -10.75 -20.94 -11.18
CA HIS A 89 -11.17 -21.15 -9.79
C HIS A 89 -10.45 -20.23 -8.80
N THR A 90 -9.13 -20.00 -8.98
CA THR A 90 -8.37 -19.08 -8.12
C THR A 90 -8.83 -17.63 -8.19
N MET A 91 -9.48 -17.20 -9.27
CA MET A 91 -10.01 -15.84 -9.39
C MET A 91 -11.26 -15.60 -8.54
N GLN A 92 -11.86 -16.64 -7.95
CA GLN A 92 -13.00 -16.51 -7.05
C GLN A 92 -12.60 -15.99 -5.65
N TYR A 93 -11.30 -15.98 -5.34
CA TYR A 93 -10.72 -15.57 -4.05
C TYR A 93 -9.79 -14.36 -4.18
#